data_AF-A0ABD0MTG9-F1
#
_entry.id   AF-A0ABD0MTG9-F1
#
_cell.length_a   1.000
_cell.length_b   1.000
_cell.length_c   1.000
_cell.angle_alpha   90.00
_cell.angle_beta   90.00
_cell.angle_gamma   90.00
#
_symmetry.space_group_name_H-M   'P 1'
#
loop_
_entity.id
_entity.type
_entity.pdbx_description
1 polymer ?
#
loop_
_entity_poly.entity_id
_entity_poly.type
_entity_poly.pdbx_seq_one_letter_code
_entity_poly.pdbx_strand_id
1 'polypeptide(L)'
;NRHHYNLLSDSSRGAGGNYTVSSAALNHTGVYVCRAEREKSVFKTQHSNTQLLWVTVSLIVSPSRTQHFTSVSLSLSCEDQSNSTGWRVRRYTDGGRLEDCSSLYRGSQTGSTCTISSTITSHTGVYWCESESGEKHHPVNITVHSGVILESPVHPVTEGDHLTLRCLYRHTTSPNLRADFYKDGSLIQNQTTEMSITTVSKSHEGFYYCKHPERGESPKSWISVR
;
A
#
# COMPACT_ATOMS: atom_id res chain seq x y z
N ASN A 1 6.24 -31.66 26.29
CA ASN A 1 6.43 -31.04 24.96
C ASN A 1 7.46 -29.95 25.03
N ARG A 2 8.66 -30.20 24.49
CA ARG A 2 9.80 -29.28 24.56
C ARG A 2 9.77 -28.42 23.30
N HIS A 3 9.33 -27.17 23.42
CA HIS A 3 9.39 -26.22 22.29
C HIS A 3 10.86 -26.01 21.91
N HIS A 4 11.21 -26.35 20.66
CA HIS A 4 12.55 -26.17 20.11
C HIS A 4 12.66 -24.76 19.56
N TYR A 5 13.54 -23.94 20.15
CA TYR A 5 13.86 -22.60 19.65
C TYR A 5 15.21 -22.67 18.92
N ASN A 6 15.27 -22.13 17.71
CA ASN A 6 16.51 -22.02 16.94
C ASN A 6 17.21 -20.70 17.26
N LEU A 7 18.52 -20.74 17.49
CA LEU A 7 19.31 -19.53 17.66
C LEU A 7 19.51 -18.88 16.28
N LEU A 8 19.29 -17.57 16.19
CA LEU A 8 19.52 -16.82 14.95
C LEU A 8 21.03 -16.71 14.72
N SER A 9 21.49 -17.10 13.54
CA SER A 9 22.93 -17.26 13.20
C SER A 9 23.77 -16.00 13.41
N ASP A 10 23.13 -14.83 13.35
CA ASP A 10 23.77 -13.52 13.41
C ASP A 10 23.46 -12.73 14.70
N SER A 11 22.76 -13.36 15.67
CA SER A 11 22.61 -12.78 17.01
C SER A 11 23.93 -12.97 17.76
N SER A 12 24.94 -12.17 17.42
CA SER A 12 26.19 -12.12 18.16
C SER A 12 25.91 -11.74 19.63
N ARG A 13 26.79 -12.19 20.53
CA ARG A 13 26.84 -11.83 21.96
C ARG A 13 27.18 -10.34 22.13
N GLY A 14 26.35 -9.45 21.59
CA GLY A 14 26.55 -8.01 21.62
C GLY A 14 26.16 -7.45 22.98
N ALA A 15 27.00 -6.59 23.54
CA ALA A 15 26.65 -5.77 24.68
C ALA A 15 25.51 -4.82 24.28
N GLY A 16 24.32 -5.00 24.86
CA GLY A 16 23.16 -4.12 24.61
C GLY A 16 21.82 -4.80 24.41
N GLY A 17 21.76 -6.14 24.25
CA GLY A 17 20.50 -6.90 24.27
C GLY A 17 19.52 -6.66 23.11
N ASN A 18 19.93 -5.90 22.10
CA ASN A 18 19.11 -5.59 20.92
C ASN A 18 19.55 -6.44 19.72
N TYR A 19 18.58 -6.96 18.98
CA TYR A 19 18.79 -7.62 17.69
C TYR A 19 18.21 -6.75 16.58
N THR A 20 19.02 -6.41 15.59
CA THR A 20 18.62 -5.57 14.45
C THR A 20 18.76 -6.37 13.17
N VAL A 21 17.66 -6.44 12.41
CA VAL A 21 17.65 -7.01 11.07
C VAL A 21 17.77 -5.85 10.09
N SER A 22 18.89 -5.76 9.36
CA SER A 22 19.16 -4.65 8.45
C SER A 22 18.26 -4.65 7.20
N SER A 23 17.73 -5.81 6.81
CA SER A 23 16.84 -5.99 5.67
C SER A 23 15.84 -7.10 6.02
N ALA A 24 14.57 -6.74 6.21
CA ALA A 24 13.53 -7.70 6.51
C ALA A 24 13.15 -8.48 5.25
N ALA A 25 12.92 -9.79 5.39
CA ALA A 25 12.62 -10.70 4.30
C ALA A 25 11.43 -11.57 4.71
N LEU A 26 10.69 -12.15 3.76
CA LEU A 26 9.52 -12.99 4.09
C LEU A 26 9.88 -14.12 5.06
N ASN A 27 11.09 -14.69 4.95
CA ASN A 27 11.60 -15.72 5.84
C ASN A 27 11.87 -15.25 7.28
N HIS A 28 11.85 -13.94 7.55
CA HIS A 28 11.87 -13.34 8.88
C HIS A 28 10.45 -13.24 9.47
N THR A 29 9.42 -13.77 8.80
CA THR A 29 8.11 -13.94 9.43
C THR A 29 8.17 -15.08 10.43
N GLY A 30 7.82 -14.79 11.69
CA GLY A 30 7.90 -15.82 12.73
C GLY A 30 7.68 -15.33 14.14
N VAL A 31 7.80 -16.28 15.07
CA VAL A 31 7.69 -16.02 16.50
C VAL A 31 9.09 -15.88 17.10
N TYR A 32 9.35 -14.70 17.65
CA TYR A 32 10.62 -14.32 18.24
C TYR A 32 10.53 -14.34 19.77
N VAL A 33 11.59 -14.84 20.40
CA VAL A 33 11.77 -14.80 21.85
C VAL A 33 13.20 -14.41 22.18
N CYS A 34 13.38 -13.62 23.23
CA CYS A 34 14.68 -13.26 23.73
C CYS A 34 15.04 -14.12 24.95
N ARG A 35 16.32 -14.41 25.11
CA ARG A 35 16.86 -15.14 26.27
C ARG A 35 18.26 -14.64 26.58
N ALA A 36 18.55 -14.38 27.85
CA ALA A 36 19.87 -13.97 28.30
C ALA A 36 20.69 -15.17 28.82
N GLU A 37 22.00 -15.13 28.56
CA GLU A 37 22.99 -16.09 29.04
C GLU A 37 24.15 -15.33 29.71
N ARG A 38 24.63 -15.84 30.86
CA ARG A 38 25.77 -15.25 31.58
C ARG A 38 27.07 -15.92 31.14
N GLU A 39 28.08 -15.13 30.73
CA GLU A 39 29.34 -15.61 30.11
C GLU A 39 30.05 -16.78 30.81
N LYS A 40 29.94 -16.89 32.14
CA LYS A 40 30.69 -17.87 32.94
C LYS A 40 29.85 -18.96 33.62
N SER A 41 28.55 -19.08 33.32
CA SER A 41 27.71 -20.11 33.96
C SER A 41 26.61 -20.63 33.05
N VAL A 42 26.30 -21.93 33.15
CA VAL A 42 25.25 -22.66 32.40
C VAL A 42 23.82 -22.17 32.69
N PHE A 43 23.65 -21.19 33.60
CA PHE A 43 22.36 -20.61 33.91
C PHE A 43 21.90 -19.66 32.81
N LYS A 44 20.80 -20.05 32.19
CA LYS A 44 20.11 -19.26 31.17
C LYS A 44 18.78 -18.80 31.74
N THR A 45 18.37 -17.56 31.45
CA THR A 45 17.08 -17.04 31.92
C THR A 45 15.91 -17.80 31.27
N GLN A 46 14.70 -17.58 31.81
CA GLN A 46 13.48 -17.92 31.08
C GLN A 46 13.39 -17.09 29.79
N HIS A 47 12.66 -17.62 28.81
CA HIS A 47 12.36 -16.89 27.58
C HIS A 47 11.42 -15.72 27.87
N SER A 48 11.55 -14.65 27.09
CA SER A 48 10.57 -13.56 27.09
C SER A 48 9.21 -14.03 26.61
N ASN A 49 8.21 -13.14 26.70
CA ASN A 49 6.99 -13.29 25.94
C ASN A 49 7.30 -13.42 24.43
N THR A 50 6.46 -14.17 23.73
CA THR A 50 6.55 -14.38 22.29
C THR A 50 6.15 -13.11 21.55
N GLN A 51 7.01 -12.65 20.65
CA GLN A 51 6.73 -11.56 19.73
C GLN A 51 6.51 -12.11 18.32
N LEU A 52 5.35 -11.85 17.74
CA LEU A 52 5.06 -12.18 16.35
C LEU A 52 5.58 -11.04 15.45
N LEU A 53 6.38 -11.36 14.42
CA LEU A 53 6.83 -10.42 13.38
C LEU A 53 6.37 -10.90 11.99
N TRP A 54 5.53 -10.10 11.32
CA TRP A 54 4.87 -10.43 10.05
C TRP A 54 5.50 -9.56 8.97
N VAL A 55 6.27 -10.15 8.05
CA VAL A 55 6.85 -9.43 6.91
C VAL A 55 5.94 -9.66 5.70
N THR A 56 5.49 -8.58 5.07
CA THR A 56 4.56 -8.65 3.94
C THR A 56 5.05 -7.78 2.79
N VAL A 57 4.79 -8.19 1.55
CA VAL A 57 5.24 -7.49 0.34
C VAL A 57 4.16 -6.53 -0.12
N SER A 58 4.39 -5.23 0.01
CA SER A 58 3.42 -4.21 -0.36
C SER A 58 3.62 -3.74 -1.81
N LEU A 59 2.51 -3.49 -2.50
CA LEU A 59 2.52 -2.76 -3.76
C LEU A 59 2.65 -1.27 -3.46
N ILE A 60 3.72 -0.65 -3.93
CA ILE A 60 3.94 0.80 -3.88
C ILE A 60 3.42 1.40 -5.18
N VAL A 61 2.63 2.46 -5.06
CA VAL A 61 2.07 3.21 -6.19
C VAL A 61 2.61 4.62 -6.13
N SER A 62 3.15 5.09 -7.25
CA SER A 62 3.68 6.45 -7.38
C SER A 62 3.09 7.12 -8.62
N PRO A 63 2.36 8.24 -8.47
CA PRO A 63 2.01 8.93 -7.22
C PRO A 63 1.12 8.11 -6.27
N SER A 64 1.22 8.33 -4.95
CA SER A 64 0.56 7.53 -3.90
C SER A 64 -0.94 7.81 -3.74
N ARG A 65 -1.73 7.48 -4.77
CA ARG A 65 -3.19 7.63 -4.80
C ARG A 65 -3.83 6.53 -5.64
N THR A 66 -5.11 6.24 -5.44
CA THR A 66 -5.84 5.20 -6.20
C THR A 66 -6.38 5.68 -7.55
N GLN A 67 -6.54 6.99 -7.73
CA GLN A 67 -7.05 7.57 -8.97
C GLN A 67 -5.99 8.41 -9.67
N HIS A 68 -5.89 8.26 -10.99
CA HIS A 68 -4.92 8.98 -11.81
C HIS A 68 -5.59 9.60 -13.03
N PHE A 69 -5.04 10.71 -13.49
CA PHE A 69 -5.46 11.30 -14.76
C PHE A 69 -5.03 10.42 -15.93
N THR A 70 -5.66 10.61 -17.09
CA THR A 70 -5.08 10.18 -18.37
C THR A 70 -3.86 11.02 -18.73
N SER A 71 -2.94 10.43 -19.48
CA SER A 71 -1.73 11.05 -20.00
C SER A 71 -0.70 11.47 -18.94
N VAL A 72 -0.65 10.75 -17.82
CA VAL A 72 0.39 10.94 -16.78
C VAL A 72 1.21 9.66 -16.62
N SER A 73 2.40 9.76 -16.05
CA SER A 73 3.18 8.59 -15.68
C SER A 73 2.65 7.95 -14.40
N LEU A 74 2.71 6.63 -14.35
CA LEU A 74 2.35 5.82 -13.19
C LEU A 74 3.43 4.75 -12.98
N SER A 75 3.97 4.67 -11.77
CA SER A 75 4.93 3.64 -11.38
C SER A 75 4.33 2.77 -10.29
N LEU A 76 4.45 1.46 -10.47
CA LEU A 76 3.98 0.43 -9.56
C LEU A 76 5.17 -0.46 -9.23
N SER A 77 5.52 -0.62 -7.98
CA SER A 77 6.66 -1.46 -7.59
C SER A 77 6.29 -2.38 -6.46
N CYS A 78 6.67 -3.65 -6.60
CA CYS A 78 6.65 -4.56 -5.47
C CYS A 78 7.92 -4.32 -4.67
N GLU A 79 7.77 -3.72 -3.49
CA GLU A 79 8.90 -3.63 -2.58
C GLU A 79 9.07 -4.98 -1.91
N ASP A 80 10.11 -5.67 -2.37
CA ASP A 80 10.74 -6.70 -1.58
C ASP A 80 11.90 -6.04 -0.83
N GLN A 81 11.83 -5.99 0.50
CA GLN A 81 12.98 -5.57 1.30
C GLN A 81 14.09 -6.63 1.28
N SER A 82 13.83 -7.79 0.68
CA SER A 82 14.82 -8.82 0.38
C SER A 82 15.09 -8.87 -1.12
N ASN A 83 16.32 -9.17 -1.51
CA ASN A 83 16.77 -9.26 -2.92
C ASN A 83 16.13 -10.45 -3.69
N SER A 84 14.83 -10.71 -3.57
CA SER A 84 14.16 -11.73 -4.36
C SER A 84 13.82 -11.18 -5.74
N THR A 85 14.54 -11.66 -6.73
CA THR A 85 14.43 -11.31 -8.15
C THR A 85 13.14 -11.82 -8.83
N GLY A 86 12.16 -12.31 -8.07
CA GLY A 86 11.00 -13.05 -8.59
C GLY A 86 9.65 -12.33 -8.53
N TRP A 87 9.53 -11.17 -7.87
CA TRP A 87 8.25 -10.46 -7.78
C TRP A 87 7.94 -9.69 -9.06
N ARG A 88 6.71 -9.85 -9.54
CA ARG A 88 6.20 -9.12 -10.71
C ARG A 88 4.88 -8.45 -10.39
N VAL A 89 4.67 -7.27 -10.99
CA VAL A 89 3.37 -6.60 -10.94
C VAL A 89 2.45 -7.25 -11.97
N ARG A 90 1.28 -7.67 -11.52
CA ARG A 90 0.22 -8.21 -12.36
C ARG A 90 -1.07 -7.44 -12.19
N ARG A 91 -1.96 -7.61 -13.18
CA ARG A 91 -3.20 -6.86 -13.22
C ARG A 91 -4.35 -7.64 -13.83
N TYR A 92 -5.54 -7.40 -13.30
CA TYR A 92 -6.81 -7.65 -13.97
C TYR A 92 -7.36 -6.34 -14.52
N THR A 93 -7.69 -6.36 -15.82
CA THR A 93 -8.51 -5.30 -16.43
C THR A 93 -9.94 -5.38 -15.90
N ASP A 94 -10.71 -4.30 -16.08
CA ASP A 94 -12.15 -4.28 -15.75
C ASP A 94 -12.95 -5.39 -16.46
N GLY A 95 -12.51 -5.79 -17.66
CA GLY A 95 -13.06 -6.93 -18.41
C GLY A 95 -12.59 -8.31 -17.94
N GLY A 96 -11.89 -8.41 -16.81
CA GLY A 96 -11.41 -9.68 -16.25
C GLY A 96 -10.20 -10.29 -16.96
N ARG A 97 -9.62 -9.60 -17.95
CA ARG A 97 -8.40 -10.08 -18.63
C ARG A 97 -7.17 -9.91 -17.73
N LEU A 98 -6.43 -11.01 -17.55
CA LEU A 98 -5.13 -11.02 -16.87
C LEU A 98 -4.05 -10.50 -17.81
N GLU A 99 -3.28 -9.52 -17.35
CA GLU A 99 -2.19 -8.91 -18.11
C GLU A 99 -0.92 -8.79 -17.26
N ASP A 100 0.22 -9.07 -17.88
CA ASP A 100 1.54 -8.77 -17.32
C ASP A 100 1.92 -7.32 -17.66
N CYS A 101 2.72 -6.68 -16.81
CA CYS A 101 3.10 -5.29 -17.05
C CYS A 101 3.78 -5.06 -18.42
N SER A 102 4.64 -5.99 -18.85
CA SER A 102 5.31 -5.95 -20.15
C SER A 102 4.34 -6.00 -21.34
N SER A 103 3.14 -6.52 -21.14
CA SER A 103 2.08 -6.59 -22.15
C SER A 103 1.19 -5.34 -22.19
N LEU A 104 1.30 -4.45 -21.19
CA LEU A 104 0.54 -3.22 -21.14
C LEU A 104 1.01 -2.27 -22.24
N TYR A 105 0.06 -1.70 -22.97
CA TYR A 105 0.36 -0.60 -23.89
C TYR A 105 1.00 0.56 -23.11
N ARG A 106 2.16 1.04 -23.58
CA ARG A 106 3.00 2.04 -22.90
C ARG A 106 3.53 1.64 -21.51
N GLY A 107 3.43 0.35 -21.16
CA GLY A 107 4.04 -0.24 -19.97
C GLY A 107 5.45 -0.75 -20.26
N SER A 108 6.29 -0.73 -19.22
CA SER A 108 7.63 -1.32 -19.21
C SER A 108 7.88 -1.92 -17.84
N GLN A 109 8.48 -3.11 -17.80
CA GLN A 109 8.85 -3.78 -16.55
C GLN A 109 10.38 -3.73 -16.38
N THR A 110 10.83 -3.24 -15.23
CA THR A 110 12.24 -3.22 -14.82
C THR A 110 12.35 -3.83 -13.42
N GLY A 111 12.85 -5.05 -13.32
CA GLY A 111 12.85 -5.80 -12.05
C GLY A 111 11.43 -6.03 -11.54
N SER A 112 11.15 -5.66 -10.30
CA SER A 112 9.81 -5.70 -9.69
C SER A 112 8.96 -4.45 -9.96
N THR A 113 9.48 -3.50 -10.73
CA THR A 113 8.80 -2.24 -11.04
C THR A 113 8.17 -2.27 -12.41
N CYS A 114 6.89 -1.91 -12.46
CA CYS A 114 6.10 -1.65 -13.64
C CYS A 114 5.91 -0.15 -13.82
N THR A 115 6.34 0.39 -14.95
CA THR A 115 6.18 1.80 -15.28
C THR A 115 5.29 1.96 -16.50
N ILE A 116 4.21 2.71 -16.34
CA ILE A 116 3.33 3.15 -17.42
C ILE A 116 3.71 4.59 -17.76
N SER A 117 4.28 4.79 -18.95
CA SER A 117 4.79 6.10 -19.36
C SER A 117 3.68 7.15 -19.56
N SER A 118 2.51 6.73 -20.03
CA SER A 118 1.36 7.61 -20.22
C SER A 118 0.06 6.81 -20.13
N THR A 119 -0.70 7.08 -19.07
CA THR A 119 -1.93 6.37 -18.70
C THR A 119 -3.08 6.64 -19.67
N ILE A 120 -3.91 5.62 -19.89
CA ILE A 120 -5.19 5.69 -20.61
C ILE A 120 -6.28 4.98 -19.79
N THR A 121 -7.55 5.23 -20.09
CA THR A 121 -8.68 4.68 -19.30
C THR A 121 -8.67 3.16 -19.21
N SER A 122 -8.15 2.46 -20.24
CA SER A 122 -7.98 1.00 -20.23
C SER A 122 -6.91 0.50 -19.26
N HIS A 123 -6.15 1.38 -18.61
CA HIS A 123 -5.26 1.04 -17.50
C HIS A 123 -5.99 0.94 -16.14
N THR A 124 -7.30 1.20 -16.08
CA THR A 124 -8.16 1.00 -14.89
C THR A 124 -8.33 -0.48 -14.54
N GLY A 125 -7.94 -0.89 -13.33
CA GLY A 125 -8.11 -2.27 -12.89
C GLY A 125 -7.48 -2.56 -11.54
N VAL A 126 -7.43 -3.85 -11.20
CA VAL A 126 -6.84 -4.34 -9.95
C VAL A 126 -5.39 -4.73 -10.21
N TYR A 127 -4.46 -4.17 -9.46
CA TYR A 127 -3.03 -4.45 -9.55
C TYR A 127 -2.56 -5.13 -8.26
N TRP A 128 -1.64 -6.09 -8.35
CA TRP A 128 -1.06 -6.75 -7.19
C TRP A 128 0.37 -7.20 -7.46
N CYS A 129 1.06 -7.58 -6.38
CA CYS A 129 2.36 -8.24 -6.45
C CYS A 129 2.19 -9.74 -6.51
N GLU A 130 2.77 -10.38 -7.52
CA GLU A 130 2.78 -11.83 -7.67
C GLU A 130 4.19 -12.39 -7.49
N SER A 131 4.32 -13.42 -6.65
CA SER A 131 5.58 -14.17 -6.48
C SER A 131 5.78 -15.17 -7.63
N GLU A 132 6.98 -15.75 -7.71
CA GLU A 132 7.26 -16.86 -8.64
C GLU A 132 6.42 -18.11 -8.32
N SER A 133 6.07 -18.32 -7.06
CA SER A 133 5.16 -19.39 -6.61
C SER A 133 3.68 -19.12 -6.94
N GLY A 134 3.35 -17.93 -7.47
CA GLY A 134 1.98 -17.54 -7.83
C GLY A 134 1.16 -16.95 -6.68
N GLU A 135 1.79 -16.64 -5.53
CA GLU A 135 1.12 -15.96 -4.43
C GLU A 135 0.80 -14.51 -4.80
N LYS A 136 -0.40 -14.05 -4.45
CA LYS A 136 -0.87 -12.70 -4.73
C LYS A 136 -0.89 -11.90 -3.44
N HIS A 137 -0.17 -10.78 -3.42
CA HIS A 137 -0.05 -9.90 -2.27
C HIS A 137 -0.50 -8.48 -2.60
N HIS A 138 -1.22 -7.88 -1.65
CA HIS A 138 -1.70 -6.49 -1.65
C HIS A 138 -2.36 -6.03 -2.96
N PRO A 139 -3.56 -6.54 -3.29
CA PRO A 139 -4.33 -6.02 -4.41
C PRO A 139 -4.78 -4.59 -4.16
N VAL A 140 -4.61 -3.73 -5.16
CA VAL A 140 -4.96 -2.31 -5.16
C VAL A 140 -5.82 -2.01 -6.39
N ASN A 141 -6.92 -1.29 -6.18
CA ASN A 141 -7.75 -0.77 -7.27
C ASN A 141 -7.19 0.56 -7.77
N ILE A 142 -6.80 0.59 -9.05
CA ILE A 142 -6.35 1.81 -9.71
C ILE A 142 -7.38 2.22 -10.76
N THR A 143 -7.79 3.48 -10.70
CA THR A 143 -8.73 4.07 -11.66
C THR A 143 -8.05 5.17 -12.47
N VAL A 144 -8.12 5.07 -13.80
CA VAL A 144 -7.63 6.11 -14.70
C VAL A 144 -8.81 6.85 -15.30
N HIS A 145 -8.86 8.16 -15.08
CA HIS A 145 -9.98 9.00 -15.49
C HIS A 145 -9.52 10.33 -16.12
N SER A 146 -10.29 10.90 -17.04
CA SER A 146 -9.94 12.15 -17.74
C SER A 146 -10.52 13.40 -17.08
N GLY A 147 -11.56 13.25 -16.25
CA GLY A 147 -12.25 14.33 -15.56
C GLY A 147 -11.66 14.63 -14.18
N VAL A 148 -12.52 14.90 -13.21
CA VAL A 148 -12.15 15.14 -11.81
C VAL A 148 -11.75 13.82 -11.15
N ILE A 149 -10.72 13.81 -10.30
CA ILE A 149 -10.31 12.62 -9.53
C ILE A 149 -10.26 12.92 -8.04
N LEU A 150 -10.46 11.86 -7.24
CA LEU A 150 -10.25 11.90 -5.80
C LEU A 150 -8.84 11.42 -5.46
N GLU A 151 -8.06 12.27 -4.78
CA GLU A 151 -6.83 11.86 -4.13
C GLU A 151 -7.17 11.14 -2.82
N SER A 152 -7.29 9.81 -2.91
CA SER A 152 -7.51 8.92 -1.77
C SER A 152 -6.32 7.96 -1.59
N PRO A 153 -6.04 7.53 -0.34
CA PRO A 153 -4.92 6.66 -0.03
C PRO A 153 -5.06 5.30 -0.72
N VAL A 154 -3.91 4.71 -1.05
CA VAL A 154 -3.80 3.40 -1.69
C VAL A 154 -3.97 2.26 -0.70
N HIS A 155 -3.48 2.45 0.52
CA HIS A 155 -3.47 1.45 1.58
C HIS A 155 -4.54 1.78 2.63
N PRO A 156 -5.00 0.78 3.42
CA PRO A 156 -5.91 1.01 4.53
C PRO A 156 -5.34 2.02 5.52
N VAL A 157 -6.21 2.91 6.02
CA VAL A 157 -5.87 3.93 7.01
C VAL A 157 -6.00 3.33 8.41
N THR A 158 -5.08 3.62 9.32
CA THR A 158 -5.14 3.09 10.70
C THR A 158 -6.09 3.94 11.55
N GLU A 159 -6.83 3.32 12.47
CA GLU A 159 -7.58 4.08 13.48
C GLU A 159 -6.67 5.04 14.26
N GLY A 160 -7.16 6.26 14.50
CA GLY A 160 -6.42 7.34 15.13
C GLY A 160 -5.56 8.18 14.18
N ASP A 161 -5.29 7.70 12.96
CA ASP A 161 -4.52 8.47 11.96
C ASP A 161 -5.34 9.64 11.39
N HIS A 162 -4.63 10.55 10.72
CA HIS A 162 -5.20 11.66 9.97
C HIS A 162 -5.42 11.27 8.50
N LEU A 163 -6.64 11.43 7.99
CA LEU A 163 -6.97 11.21 6.58
C LEU A 163 -7.27 12.55 5.92
N THR A 164 -6.54 12.87 4.84
CA THR A 164 -6.83 14.03 3.98
C THR A 164 -7.27 13.55 2.61
N LEU A 165 -8.39 14.08 2.12
CA LEU A 165 -8.91 13.84 0.78
C LEU A 165 -8.92 15.14 -0.02
N ARG A 166 -8.46 15.08 -1.26
CA ARG A 166 -8.43 16.23 -2.17
C ARG A 166 -9.11 15.91 -3.48
N CYS A 167 -9.84 16.89 -4.00
CA CYS A 167 -10.45 16.81 -5.30
C CYS A 167 -9.52 17.49 -6.31
N LEU A 168 -9.07 16.74 -7.32
CA LEU A 168 -8.06 17.23 -8.27
C LEU A 168 -8.66 17.37 -9.67
N TYR A 169 -8.16 18.35 -10.42
CA TYR A 169 -8.49 18.54 -11.84
C TYR A 169 -7.24 18.87 -12.66
N ARG A 170 -7.12 18.26 -13.85
CA ARG A 170 -5.86 18.26 -14.64
C ARG A 170 -5.38 19.65 -15.09
N HIS A 171 -6.29 20.62 -15.24
CA HIS A 171 -5.98 21.94 -15.79
C HIS A 171 -5.91 23.06 -14.74
N THR A 172 -5.81 22.73 -13.45
CA THR A 172 -5.64 23.74 -12.41
C THR A 172 -4.25 23.64 -11.78
N THR A 173 -3.42 24.66 -12.02
CA THR A 173 -2.22 24.95 -11.22
C THR A 173 -2.59 25.44 -9.80
N SER A 174 -3.88 25.69 -9.55
CA SER A 174 -4.37 26.21 -8.28
C SER A 174 -4.83 25.08 -7.35
N PRO A 175 -4.35 25.02 -6.10
CA PRO A 175 -4.77 24.06 -5.07
C PRO A 175 -6.22 24.31 -4.56
N ASN A 176 -6.94 25.28 -5.13
CA ASN A 176 -8.20 25.78 -4.59
C ASN A 176 -9.43 25.30 -5.36
N LEU A 177 -9.43 24.06 -5.88
CA LEU A 177 -10.63 23.48 -6.46
C LEU A 177 -11.65 23.23 -5.34
N ARG A 178 -12.68 24.09 -5.24
CA ARG A 178 -13.78 23.88 -4.29
C ARG A 178 -14.71 22.80 -4.84
N ALA A 179 -14.87 21.74 -4.07
CA ALA A 179 -15.71 20.62 -4.43
C ALA A 179 -16.56 20.18 -3.25
N ASP A 180 -17.62 19.45 -3.57
CA ASP A 180 -18.48 18.79 -2.61
C ASP A 180 -17.97 17.36 -2.44
N PHE A 181 -17.81 16.91 -1.20
CA PHE A 181 -17.33 15.57 -0.84
C PHE A 181 -18.50 14.73 -0.36
N TYR A 182 -18.53 13.47 -0.80
CA TYR A 182 -19.57 12.51 -0.48
C TYR A 182 -18.98 11.22 0.08
N LYS A 183 -19.67 10.64 1.06
CA LYS A 183 -19.44 9.27 1.57
C LYS A 183 -20.73 8.48 1.46
N ASP A 184 -20.68 7.31 0.81
CA ASP A 184 -21.81 6.39 0.66
C ASP A 184 -23.08 7.07 0.10
N GLY A 185 -22.88 8.06 -0.79
CA GLY A 185 -23.94 8.85 -1.39
C GLY A 185 -24.40 10.08 -0.59
N SER A 186 -23.97 10.23 0.66
CA SER A 186 -24.32 11.36 1.52
C SER A 186 -23.28 12.47 1.43
N LEU A 187 -23.73 13.72 1.35
CA LEU A 187 -22.87 14.90 1.37
C LEU A 187 -22.25 15.06 2.77
N ILE A 188 -20.92 15.07 2.85
CA ILE A 188 -20.17 15.16 4.11
C ILE A 188 -19.45 16.50 4.26
N GLN A 189 -19.09 17.17 3.17
CA GLN A 189 -18.48 18.49 3.18
C GLN A 189 -18.77 19.21 1.86
N ASN A 190 -18.96 20.53 1.88
CA ASN A 190 -19.49 21.30 0.75
C ASN A 190 -18.58 22.50 0.44
N GLN A 191 -18.29 22.73 -0.86
CA GLN A 191 -17.49 23.85 -1.37
C GLN A 191 -16.12 24.03 -0.69
N THR A 192 -15.41 22.94 -0.39
CA THR A 192 -14.07 22.98 0.23
C THR A 192 -12.98 22.47 -0.69
N THR A 193 -11.75 22.91 -0.43
CA THR A 193 -10.57 22.53 -1.21
C THR A 193 -10.05 21.14 -0.83
N GLU A 194 -10.10 20.85 0.47
CA GLU A 194 -9.76 19.54 1.03
C GLU A 194 -10.73 19.18 2.14
N MET A 195 -10.85 17.88 2.37
CA MET A 195 -11.52 17.29 3.51
C MET A 195 -10.48 16.61 4.39
N SER A 196 -10.56 16.81 5.69
CA SER A 196 -9.72 16.12 6.66
C SER A 196 -10.54 15.45 7.75
N ILE A 197 -10.16 14.23 8.10
CA ILE A 197 -10.63 13.51 9.29
C ILE A 197 -9.43 13.41 10.22
N THR A 198 -9.49 14.09 11.36
CA THR A 198 -8.36 14.21 12.28
C THR A 198 -8.05 12.92 13.04
N THR A 199 -9.10 12.16 13.33
CA THR A 199 -9.06 10.94 14.12
C THR A 199 -9.93 9.90 13.46
N VAL A 200 -9.32 9.12 12.57
CA VAL A 200 -10.00 8.05 11.84
C VAL A 200 -10.49 6.96 12.78
N SER A 201 -11.64 6.37 12.45
CA SER A 201 -12.29 5.28 13.19
C SER A 201 -13.04 4.39 12.20
N LYS A 202 -13.44 3.18 12.60
CA LYS A 202 -14.11 2.23 11.70
C LYS A 202 -15.35 2.78 10.98
N SER A 203 -16.08 3.75 11.57
CA SER A 203 -17.24 4.38 10.93
C SER A 203 -16.89 5.21 9.69
N HIS A 204 -15.63 5.60 9.55
CA HIS A 204 -15.12 6.34 8.40
C HIS A 204 -14.82 5.42 7.19
N GLU A 205 -14.89 4.10 7.33
CA GLU A 205 -14.79 3.17 6.20
C GLU A 205 -15.99 3.34 5.25
N GLY A 206 -15.77 3.34 3.93
CA GLY A 206 -16.84 3.49 2.94
C GLY A 206 -16.38 3.94 1.56
N PHE A 207 -17.36 4.22 0.68
CA PHE A 207 -17.12 4.77 -0.66
C PHE A 207 -17.11 6.30 -0.66
N TYR A 208 -15.99 6.88 -1.06
CA TYR A 208 -15.80 8.32 -1.17
C TYR A 208 -15.72 8.77 -2.63
N TYR A 209 -16.27 9.94 -2.91
CA TYR A 209 -16.10 10.64 -4.18
C TYR A 209 -16.27 12.14 -3.98
N CYS A 210 -15.74 12.94 -4.90
CA CYS A 210 -15.93 14.39 -4.91
C CYS A 210 -16.64 14.83 -6.18
N LYS A 211 -17.35 15.96 -6.11
CA LYS A 211 -18.07 16.55 -7.23
C LYS A 211 -17.78 18.04 -7.31
N HIS A 212 -17.34 18.48 -8.48
CA HIS A 212 -17.20 19.90 -8.79
C HIS A 212 -18.42 20.38 -9.58
N PRO A 213 -19.03 21.53 -9.24
CA PRO A 213 -20.28 22.00 -9.87
C PRO A 213 -20.25 22.02 -11.40
N GLU A 214 -19.14 22.47 -11.98
CA GLU A 214 -19.00 22.64 -13.45
C GLU A 214 -18.16 21.55 -14.13
N ARG A 215 -17.39 20.76 -13.37
CA ARG A 215 -16.35 19.86 -13.94
C ARG A 215 -16.71 18.38 -13.81
N GLY A 216 -17.81 18.07 -13.13
CA GLY A 216 -18.30 16.70 -12.97
C GLY A 216 -17.89 16.05 -11.65
N GLU A 217 -18.11 14.75 -11.57
CA GLU A 217 -17.83 13.91 -10.41
C GLU A 217 -16.62 13.01 -10.63
N SER A 218 -15.90 12.72 -9.56
CA SER A 218 -14.84 11.72 -9.56
C SER A 218 -15.42 10.31 -9.55
N PRO A 219 -14.67 9.30 -10.03
CA PRO A 219 -14.92 7.92 -9.69
C PRO A 219 -15.01 7.71 -8.17
N LYS A 220 -15.71 6.66 -7.75
CA LYS A 220 -15.82 6.27 -6.34
C LYS A 220 -14.57 5.49 -5.90
N SER A 221 -14.07 5.78 -4.71
CA SER A 221 -12.92 5.11 -4.10
C SER A 221 -13.34 4.48 -2.78
N TRP A 222 -13.02 3.20 -2.56
CA TRP A 222 -13.24 2.55 -1.26
C TRP A 222 -12.06 2.86 -0.34
N ILE A 223 -12.35 3.46 0.82
CA ILE A 223 -11.37 3.72 1.85
C ILE A 223 -11.62 2.73 2.99
N SER A 224 -10.64 1.85 3.24
CA SER A 224 -10.70 0.90 4.35
C SER A 224 -9.98 1.44 5.59
N VAL A 225 -10.51 1.10 6.76
CA VAL A 225 -9.95 1.46 8.06
C VAL A 225 -9.56 0.20 8.83
N ARG A 226 -8.33 0.16 9.37
CA ARG A 226 -7.76 -0.95 10.12
C ARG A 226 -7.48 -0.61 11.58
#